data_AF-A0A9X3SFD4-F1
#
_entry.id   AF-A0A9X3SFD4-F1
#
_cell.length_a   1.000
_cell.length_b   1.000
_cell.length_c   1.000
_cell.angle_alpha   90.00
_cell.angle_beta   90.00
_cell.angle_gamma   90.00
#
_symmetry.space_group_name_H-M   'P 1'
#
loop_
_entity.id
_entity.type
_entity.pdbx_description
1 polymer ?
#
loop_
_entity_poly.entity_id
_entity_poly.type
_entity_poly.pdbx_seq_one_letter_code
_entity_poly.pdbx_strand_id
1 'polypeptide(L)' 'MYTRNEVAEILRVDPKTVTRWAKRGHLRVVFTVGGHRRYDADQITALLRGEASQRGG' A
#
# COMPACT_ATOMS: atom_id res chain seq x y z
N MET A 1 -8.33 6.88 -0.59
CA MET A 1 -6.98 6.61 -0.04
C MET A 1 -7.12 5.90 1.29
N TYR A 2 -6.23 4.95 1.57
CA TYR A 2 -6.28 4.13 2.78
C TYR A 2 -5.15 4.47 3.77
N THR A 3 -5.37 4.19 5.04
CA THR A 3 -4.34 4.09 6.08
C THR A 3 -3.59 2.78 5.96
N ARG A 4 -2.46 2.68 6.67
CA ARG A 4 -1.69 1.43 6.75
C ARG A 4 -2.53 0.26 7.26
N ASN A 5 -3.37 0.48 8.27
CA ASN A 5 -4.14 -0.59 8.90
C ASN A 5 -5.26 -1.08 7.98
N GLU A 6 -5.98 -0.16 7.31
CA GLU A 6 -7.00 -0.53 6.33
C GLU A 6 -6.40 -1.34 5.17
N VAL A 7 -5.22 -0.96 4.65
CA VAL A 7 -4.53 -1.75 3.62
C VAL A 7 -4.18 -3.16 4.11
N ALA A 8 -3.73 -3.26 5.36
CA ALA A 8 -3.37 -4.53 5.97
C ALA A 8 -4.58 -5.46 6.10
N GLU A 9 -5.73 -4.91 6.49
CA GLU A 9 -7.00 -5.64 6.58
C GLU A 9 -7.51 -6.08 5.20
N ILE A 10 -7.49 -5.19 4.20
CA ILE A 10 -7.94 -5.49 2.83
C ILE A 10 -7.10 -6.61 2.22
N LEU A 11 -5.77 -6.49 2.32
CA LEU A 11 -4.83 -7.45 1.71
C LEU A 11 -4.55 -8.66 2.59
N ARG A 12 -5.16 -8.74 3.79
CA ARG A 12 -4.98 -9.83 4.76
C ARG A 12 -3.50 -10.07 5.11
N VAL A 13 -2.75 -8.99 5.32
CA VAL A 13 -1.33 -9.02 5.70
C VAL A 13 -1.09 -8.23 7.00
N ASP A 14 0.09 -8.40 7.59
CA ASP A 14 0.50 -7.60 8.74
C ASP A 14 0.79 -6.13 8.34
N PRO A 15 0.42 -5.11 9.16
CA PRO A 15 0.74 -3.71 8.88
C PRO A 15 2.25 -3.39 8.69
N LYS A 16 3.16 -4.18 9.29
CA LYS A 16 4.61 -4.08 9.06
C LYS A 16 4.98 -4.51 7.64
N THR A 17 4.26 -5.48 7.06
CA THR A 17 4.44 -5.88 5.66
C THR A 17 4.07 -4.74 4.73
N VAL A 18 2.93 -4.07 4.96
CA VAL A 18 2.54 -2.86 4.21
C VAL A 18 3.62 -1.78 4.31
N THR A 19 4.16 -1.57 5.51
CA THR A 19 5.25 -0.61 5.74
C THR A 19 6.53 -0.99 4.97
N ARG A 20 6.85 -2.29 4.89
CA ARG A 20 8.01 -2.78 4.14
C ARG A 20 7.83 -2.59 2.64
N TRP A 21 6.65 -2.89 2.10
CA TRP A 21 6.34 -2.68 0.69
C TRP A 21 6.39 -1.21 0.30
N ALA A 22 5.84 -0.33 1.14
CA ALA A 22 5.96 1.11 0.99
C ALA A 22 7.42 1.58 0.94
N LYS A 23 8.26 1.13 1.89
CA LYS A 23 9.69 1.46 1.93
C LYS A 23 10.46 0.95 0.70
N ARG A 24 10.02 -0.17 0.12
CA ARG A 24 10.62 -0.76 -1.09
C ARG A 24 10.05 -0.17 -2.39
N GLY A 25 9.11 0.77 -2.33
CA GLY A 25 8.51 1.39 -3.51
C GLY A 25 7.44 0.55 -4.21
N HIS A 26 7.03 -0.59 -3.65
CA HIS A 26 5.99 -1.43 -4.25
C HIS A 26 4.58 -0.83 -4.11
N LEU A 27 4.39 0.08 -3.15
CA LEU A 27 3.14 0.81 -2.95
C LEU A 27 3.37 2.30 -3.24
N ARG A 28 2.46 2.90 -3.99
CA ARG A 28 2.35 4.35 -4.12
C ARG A 28 1.89 4.92 -2.79
N VAL A 29 2.69 5.85 -2.27
CA VAL A 29 2.46 6.52 -1.01
C VAL A 29 2.40 8.01 -1.25
N VAL A 30 1.36 8.63 -0.74
CA VAL A 30 1.30 10.08 -0.55
C VAL A 30 1.34 10.39 0.94
N PHE A 31 1.86 11.56 1.27
CA PHE A 31 1.96 12.02 2.65
C PHE A 31 0.92 13.11 2.89
N THR A 32 0.23 13.04 4.02
CA THR A 32 -0.57 14.17 4.49
C THR A 32 0.34 15.33 4.89
N VAL A 33 -0.23 16.52 5.07
CA VAL A 33 0.50 17.71 5.58
C VAL A 33 1.20 17.41 6.91
N GLY A 34 0.63 16.53 7.75
CA GLY A 34 1.23 16.06 9.02
C GLY A 34 2.22 14.89 8.89
N GLY A 35 2.60 14.48 7.68
CA GLY A 35 3.59 13.42 7.45
C GLY A 35 3.08 11.98 7.55
N HIS A 36 1.77 11.77 7.67
CA HIS A 36 1.20 10.41 7.71
C HIS A 36 1.03 9.85 6.29
N ARG A 37 1.35 8.55 6.14
CA ARG A 37 1.21 7.85 4.86
C ARG A 37 -0.24 7.56 4.53
N ARG A 38 -0.57 7.76 3.26
CA ARG A 38 -1.82 7.36 2.63
C ARG A 38 -1.51 6.55 1.37
N TYR A 39 -2.29 5.50 1.17
CA TYR A 39 -2.12 4.54 0.08
C TYR A 39 -3.21 4.72 -0.97
N ASP A 40 -2.80 4.60 -2.23
CA ASP A 40 -3.69 4.74 -3.39
C ASP A 40 -4.73 3.62 -3.43
N ALA A 41 -6.01 3.97 -3.63
CA ALA A 41 -7.08 2.97 -3.53
C ALA A 41 -7.05 1.99 -4.72
N ASP A 42 -6.88 2.52 -5.94
CA ASP A 42 -6.90 1.74 -7.17
C ASP A 42 -5.76 0.72 -7.19
N GLN A 43 -4.57 1.12 -6.73
CA GLN A 43 -3.45 0.20 -6.61
C GLN A 43 -3.72 -0.94 -5.61
N ILE A 44 -4.31 -0.65 -4.44
CA ILE A 44 -4.64 -1.68 -3.44
C ILE A 44 -5.72 -2.63 -3.98
N THR A 45 -6.71 -2.11 -4.69
CA THR A 45 -7.71 -2.94 -5.37
C THR A 45 -7.09 -3.81 -6.46
N ALA A 46 -6.15 -3.30 -7.26
CA ALA A 46 -5.43 -4.08 -8.26
C ALA A 46 -4.56 -5.19 -7.63
N LEU A 47 -3.91 -4.91 -6.49
CA LEU A 47 -3.17 -5.90 -5.71
C LEU A 47 -4.08 -7.02 -5.20
N LEU A 48 -5.27 -6.67 -4.71
CA LEU A 48 -6.26 -7.66 -4.24
C LEU A 48 -6.73 -8.58 -5.37
N ARG A 49 -6.85 -8.04 -6.60
CA ARG A 49 -7.21 -8.83 -7.80
C ARG A 49 -6.04 -9.64 -8.38
N GLY A 50 -4.83 -9.48 -7.84
CA GLY A 50 -3.63 -10.12 -8.40
C GLY A 50 -3.12 -9.48 -9.70
N GLU A 51 -3.65 -8.31 -10.07
CA GLU A 51 -3.34 -7.61 -11.34
C GLU A 51 -2.09 -6.72 -11.22
N ALA A 52 -1.66 -6.43 -9.99
CA ALA A 52 -0.47 -5.63 -9.73
C ALA A 52 0.80 -6.45 -9.96
N SER A 53 1.20 -6.56 -11.23
CA SER A 53 2.52 -7.08 -11.61
C SER A 53 3.61 -6.12 -11.14
N GLN A 54 4.65 -6.70 -10.53
CA GLN A 54 5.74 -6.00 -9.86
C GLN A 54 6.57 -5.20 -10.88
N ARG A 55 6.31 -3.92 -11.07
CA ARG A 55 7.31 -3.00 -11.65
C ARG A 55 8.33 -2.66 -10.56
N GLY A 56 9.35 -3.50 -10.44
CA GLY A 56 10.49 -3.30 -9.57
C GLY A 56 11.62 -4.22 -10.00
N GLY A 57 12.26 -3.86 -11.12
CA GLY A 57 13.68 -4.14 -11.33
C GLY A 57 14.53 -3.10 -10.62
#